data_AF-M1AP13-F1
#
_entry.id   AF-M1AP13-F1
#
_cell.length_a   1.000
_cell.length_b   1.000
_cell.length_c   1.000
_cell.angle_alpha   90.00
_cell.angle_beta   90.00
_cell.angle_gamma   90.00
#
_symmetry.space_group_name_H-M   'P 1'
#
loop_
_entity.id
_entity.type
_entity.pdbx_description
1 polymer ?
#
loop_
_entity_poly.entity_id
_entity_poly.type
_entity_poly.pdbx_seq_one_letter_code
_entity_poly.pdbx_strand_id
1 'polypeptide(L)' 'MALKMFNEMKTQKCKPNICTYTALVNAFARSGLCEKAEEVFEELQEAGLEPDVYTYNALMEAYR' A
#
# COMPACT_ATOMS: atom_id res chain seq x y z
N MET A 1 9.92 9.71 -3.21
CA MET A 1 8.94 10.72 -2.77
C MET A 1 7.70 10.10 -2.13
N ALA A 2 7.03 9.11 -2.76
CA ALA A 2 5.81 8.48 -2.22
C ALA A 2 5.93 7.95 -0.77
N LEU A 3 6.98 7.19 -0.45
CA LEU A 3 7.25 6.68 0.91
C LEU A 3 7.43 7.78 1.96
N LYS A 4 8.11 8.88 1.59
CA LYS A 4 8.36 10.00 2.50
C LYS A 4 7.05 10.70 2.87
N MET A 5 6.18 10.88 1.88
CA MET A 5 4.87 11.50 2.06
C MET A 5 3.93 10.60 2.88
N PHE A 6 4.00 9.29 2.69
CA PHE A 6 3.27 8.31 3.52
C PHE A 6 3.70 8.36 4.99
N ASN A 7 5.01 8.42 5.26
CA ASN A 7 5.54 8.56 6.62
C ASN A 7 5.18 9.92 7.26
N GLU A 8 5.15 10.99 6.47
CA GLU A 8 4.67 12.30 6.94
C GLU A 8 3.16 12.28 7.26
N MET A 9 2.34 11.56 6.51
CA MET A 9 0.91 11.38 6.83
C MET A 9 0.72 10.60 8.15
N LYS A 10 1.46 9.49 8.34
CA LYS A 10 1.47 8.71 9.59
C LYS A 10 1.83 9.57 10.82
N THR A 11 2.80 10.48 10.67
CA THR A 11 3.28 11.33 11.78
C THR A 11 2.39 12.54 12.07
N GLN A 12 1.62 13.03 11.10
CA GLN A 12 0.72 14.20 11.28
C GLN A 12 -0.70 13.87 11.76
N LYS A 13 -0.97 12.65 12.27
CA LYS A 13 -2.33 12.14 12.57
C LYS A 13 -3.28 12.12 11.36
N CYS A 14 -2.79 12.32 10.13
CA CYS A 14 -3.54 12.04 8.92
C CYS A 14 -3.48 10.55 8.66
N LYS A 15 -4.47 9.81 9.17
CA LYS A 15 -4.57 8.36 8.92
C LYS A 15 -4.57 8.13 7.40
N PRO A 16 -3.56 7.43 6.85
CA PRO A 16 -3.59 7.02 5.46
C PRO A 16 -4.89 6.24 5.22
N ASN A 17 -5.64 6.62 4.20
CA ASN A 17 -6.87 5.93 3.83
C ASN A 17 -6.55 4.75 2.91
N ILE A 18 -7.57 3.93 2.64
CA ILE A 18 -7.42 2.77 1.74
C ILE A 18 -6.79 3.14 0.40
N CYS A 19 -7.22 4.25 -0.21
CA CYS A 19 -6.67 4.72 -1.48
C CYS A 19 -5.15 4.96 -1.43
N THR A 20 -4.63 5.40 -0.29
CA THR A 20 -3.19 5.66 -0.11
C THR A 20 -2.40 4.35 -0.10
N TYR A 21 -2.87 3.36 0.64
CA TYR A 21 -2.27 2.02 0.67
C TYR A 21 -2.39 1.33 -0.68
N THR A 22 -3.56 1.34 -1.32
CA THR A 22 -3.78 0.76 -2.66
C THR A 22 -2.83 1.39 -3.69
N ALA A 23 -2.62 2.71 -3.66
CA ALA A 23 -1.68 3.38 -4.55
C ALA A 23 -0.23 2.96 -4.30
N LEU A 24 0.17 2.74 -3.04
CA LEU A 24 1.50 2.27 -2.68
C LEU A 24 1.72 0.81 -3.09
N VAL A 25 0.78 -0.09 -2.81
CA VAL A 25 0.81 -1.49 -3.28
C VAL A 25 0.96 -1.53 -4.79
N ASN A 26 0.16 -0.75 -5.52
CA ASN A 26 0.25 -0.68 -6.99
C ASN A 26 1.61 -0.14 -7.47
N ALA A 27 2.13 0.91 -6.84
CA ALA A 27 3.43 1.48 -7.19
C ALA A 27 4.59 0.49 -6.96
N PHE A 28 4.57 -0.25 -5.85
CA PHE A 28 5.57 -1.27 -5.55
C PHE A 28 5.45 -2.49 -6.46
N ALA A 29 4.23 -2.98 -6.70
CA ALA A 29 3.94 -4.05 -7.65
C ALA A 29 4.48 -3.74 -9.05
N ARG A 30 4.18 -2.55 -9.59
CA ARG A 30 4.66 -2.10 -10.90
C ARG A 30 6.17 -1.89 -10.96
N SER A 31 6.83 -1.73 -9.81
CA SER A 31 8.29 -1.59 -9.72
C SER A 31 9.00 -2.94 -9.55
N GLY A 32 8.26 -4.06 -9.54
CA GLY A 32 8.81 -5.40 -9.26
C GLY A 32 9.24 -5.60 -7.80
N LEU A 33 8.80 -4.71 -6.90
CA LEU A 33 9.15 -4.74 -5.48
C LEU A 33 8.07 -5.48 -4.69
N CYS A 34 7.92 -6.77 -4.93
CA CYS A 34 6.81 -7.58 -4.41
C CYS A 34 6.80 -7.64 -2.88
N GLU A 35 7.96 -7.83 -2.24
CA GLU A 35 8.08 -7.81 -0.77
C GLU A 35 7.55 -6.50 -0.17
N LYS A 36 7.86 -5.35 -0.78
CA LYS A 36 7.36 -4.05 -0.30
C LYS A 36 5.87 -3.87 -0.55
N ALA A 37 5.34 -4.44 -1.63
CA ALA A 37 3.91 -4.43 -1.89
C ALA A 37 3.16 -5.26 -0.84
N GLU A 38 3.74 -6.38 -0.40
CA GLU A 38 3.21 -7.23 0.66
C GLU A 38 3.30 -6.55 2.04
N GLU A 39 4.44 -5.96 2.40
CA GLU A 39 4.57 -5.19 3.66
C GLU A 39 3.48 -4.10 3.79
N VAL A 40 3.24 -3.34 2.71
CA VAL A 40 2.21 -2.28 2.70
C VAL A 40 0.80 -2.86 2.77
N PHE A 41 0.59 -4.04 2.21
CA PHE A 41 -0.69 -4.73 2.28
C PHE A 41 -1.00 -5.25 3.69
N GLU A 42 0.00 -5.83 4.36
CA GLU A 42 -0.10 -6.22 5.76
C GLU A 42 -0.38 -4.99 6.65
N GLU A 43 0.34 -3.87 6.45
CA GLU A 43 0.07 -2.63 7.19
C GLU A 43 -1.37 -2.11 6.98
N LEU A 44 -1.93 -2.27 5.77
CA LEU A 44 -3.32 -1.91 5.49
C LEU A 44 -4.30 -2.76 6.31
N GLN A 45 -4.04 -4.06 6.43
CA GLN A 45 -4.87 -4.98 7.23
C GLN A 45 -4.74 -4.68 8.72
N GLU A 46 -3.52 -4.45 9.22
CA GLU A 46 -3.26 -4.07 10.60
C GLU A 46 -3.89 -2.72 10.98
N ALA A 47 -4.02 -1.80 10.02
CA ALA A 47 -4.74 -0.55 10.20
C ALA A 47 -6.27 -0.72 10.31
N GLY A 48 -6.79 -1.95 10.17
CA GLY A 48 -8.22 -2.26 10.18
C GLY A 48 -8.96 -1.76 8.94
N LEU A 49 -8.23 -1.53 7.84
CA LEU A 49 -8.79 -1.14 6.56
C LEU A 49 -9.00 -2.38 5.70
N GLU A 50 -10.17 -2.51 5.10
CA GLU A 50 -10.53 -3.68 4.30
C GLU A 50 -10.00 -3.51 2.86
N PRO A 51 -9.04 -4.32 2.39
CA PRO A 51 -8.46 -4.13 1.07
C PRO A 51 -9.52 -4.27 -0.04
N ASP A 52 -9.43 -3.39 -1.04
CA ASP A 52 -10.35 -3.41 -2.18
C ASP A 52 -9.85 -4.31 -3.32
N VAL A 53 -10.71 -4.52 -4.32
CA VAL A 53 -10.40 -5.33 -5.52
C VAL A 53 -9.14 -4.83 -6.24
N TYR A 54 -8.89 -3.53 -6.23
CA TYR A 54 -7.70 -2.94 -6.86
C TYR A 54 -6.42 -3.31 -6.11
N THR A 55 -6.48 -3.37 -4.78
CA THR A 55 -5.37 -3.76 -3.92
C THR A 55 -4.99 -5.23 -4.18
N TYR A 56 -5.97 -6.13 -4.20
CA TYR A 56 -5.73 -7.54 -4.52
C TYR A 56 -5.20 -7.74 -5.93
N ASN A 57 -5.77 -7.05 -6.93
CA ASN A 57 -5.27 -7.12 -8.30
C ASN A 57 -3.81 -6.66 -8.40
N ALA A 58 -3.45 -5.57 -7.72
CA ALA A 58 -2.08 -5.07 -7.71
C ALA A 58 -1.09 -6.07 -7.09
N LEU A 59 -1.45 -6.76 -6.00
CA LEU A 59 -0.63 -7.84 -5.44
C LEU A 59 -0.49 -9.01 -6.41
N MET A 60 -1.58 -9.47 -7.00
CA MET A 60 -1.52 -10.57 -7.98
C MET A 60 -0.65 -10.21 -9.19
N GLU A 61 -0.71 -8.96 -9.67
CA GLU A 61 0.16 -8.47 -10.72
C GLU A 61 1.64 -8.39 -10.29
N ALA A 62 1.93 -8.11 -9.01
CA ALA A 62 3.30 -8.11 -8.50
C ALA A 62 3.93 -9.51 -8.57
N TYR A 63 3.15 -10.56 -8.37
CA TYR A 63 3.61 -11.96 -8.36
C TYR A 63 3.59 -12.64 -9.73
N ARG A 64 3.25 -11.91 -10.79
CA ARG A 64 3.14 -12.41 -12.15
C ARG A 64 4.44 -12.25 -12.94
#